data_AF-A0A2E0X4X8-F1
#
_entry.id   AF-A0A2E0X4X8-F1
#
_cell.length_a   1.000
_cell.length_b   1.000
_cell.length_c   1.000
_cell.angle_alpha   90.00
_cell.angle_beta   90.00
_cell.angle_gamma   90.00
#
_symmetry.space_group_name_H-M   'P 1'
#
loop_
_entity.id
_entity.type
_entity.pdbx_description
1 polymer ?
#
loop_
_entity_poly.entity_id
_entity_poly.type
_entity_poly.pdbx_seq_one_letter_code
_entity_poly.pdbx_strand_id
1 'polypeptide(L)' 'MEQPEREARVCDECGSKYFATSSQMDRLCPECAHRLYGYPNSDHILESGRCTKCGWDGACSEFLARSVNCTQERD' A
#
# COMPACT_ATOMS: atom_id res chain seq x y z
N MET A 1 -16.44 2.71 22.03
CA MET A 1 -15.13 2.09 21.70
C MET A 1 -14.64 2.76 20.44
N GLU A 2 -13.88 3.84 20.62
CA GLU A 2 -13.18 4.51 19.53
C GLU A 2 -12.09 3.54 19.07
N GLN A 3 -12.27 3.00 17.86
CA GLN A 3 -11.26 2.14 17.26
C GLN A 3 -10.00 3.00 17.07
N PRO A 4 -8.79 2.48 17.33
CA PRO A 4 -7.58 3.27 17.15
C PRO A 4 -7.57 3.76 15.71
N GLU A 5 -7.70 5.07 15.52
CA GLU A 5 -7.58 5.74 14.23
C GLU A 5 -6.18 5.43 13.70
N ARG A 6 -6.08 4.33 12.95
CA ARG A 6 -4.85 3.96 12.26
C ARG A 6 -4.58 5.11 11.31
N GLU A 7 -3.52 5.87 11.59
CA GLU A 7 -3.22 7.08 10.82
C GLU A 7 -3.05 6.71 9.35
N ALA A 8 -4.03 7.10 8.54
CA ALA A 8 -4.07 6.81 7.12
C ALA A 8 -3.35 7.94 6.39
N ARG A 9 -2.30 7.59 5.66
CA ARG A 9 -1.49 8.50 4.86
C ARG A 9 -1.62 8.16 3.39
N VAL A 10 -1.28 9.12 2.53
CA VAL A 10 -1.30 8.96 1.08
C VAL A 10 0.11 8.66 0.62
N CYS A 11 0.27 7.65 -0.22
CA CYS A 11 1.55 7.32 -0.82
C CYS A 11 1.89 8.36 -1.89
N ASP A 12 3.07 8.97 -1.81
CA ASP A 12 3.52 9.97 -2.79
C ASP A 12 3.73 9.37 -4.19
N GLU A 13 3.95 8.04 -4.28
CA GLU A 13 4.20 7.35 -5.55
C GLU A 13 2.90 6.88 -6.21
N CYS A 14 2.06 6.14 -5.48
CA CYS A 14 0.84 5.56 -6.03
C CYS A 14 -0.44 6.33 -5.75
N GLY A 15 -0.40 7.35 -4.89
CA GLY A 15 -1.58 8.10 -4.46
C GLY A 15 -2.56 7.29 -3.61
N SER A 16 -2.25 6.03 -3.31
CA SER A 16 -3.09 5.17 -2.49
C SER A 16 -3.06 5.58 -1.02
N LYS A 17 -4.19 5.44 -0.33
CA LYS A 17 -4.24 5.56 1.13
C LYS A 17 -3.70 4.29 1.78
N TYR A 18 -2.81 4.42 2.74
CA TYR A 18 -2.24 3.32 3.51
C TYR A 18 -2.10 3.69 4.99
N PHE A 19 -2.00 2.70 5.87
CA PHE A 19 -1.78 2.95 7.30
C PHE A 19 -0.29 3.21 7.56
N ALA A 20 0.03 4.32 8.22
CA ALA A 20 1.42 4.67 8.58
C ALA A 20 2.09 3.56 9.40
N THR A 21 1.31 2.84 10.24
CA THR A 21 1.81 1.70 11.03
C THR A 21 2.19 0.47 10.20
N SER A 22 1.70 0.36 8.96
CA SER A 22 1.96 -0.78 8.09
C SER A 22 3.18 -0.59 7.20
N SER A 23 3.67 0.65 7.07
CA SER A 23 4.86 0.96 6.27
C SER A 23 6.01 1.36 7.17
N GLN A 24 7.23 0.94 6.79
CA GLN A 24 8.44 1.47 7.40
C GLN A 24 8.75 2.89 6.93
N MET A 25 8.03 3.38 5.92
CA MET A 25 8.23 4.68 5.31
C MET A 25 7.03 5.60 5.47
N ASP A 26 7.35 6.80 5.92
CA ASP A 26 6.40 7.86 6.30
C ASP A 26 5.53 8.37 5.14
N ARG A 27 6.00 8.18 3.89
CA ARG A 27 5.37 8.67 2.64
C ARG A 27 5.15 7.62 1.56
N LEU A 28 5.60 6.39 1.76
CA LEU A 28 5.43 5.30 0.80
C LEU A 28 4.61 4.18 1.40
N CYS A 29 3.69 3.63 0.63
CA CYS A 29 3.00 2.41 1.04
C CYS A 29 4.00 1.23 1.09
N PRO A 30 3.65 0.14 1.78
CA PRO A 30 4.53 -1.03 1.92
C PRO A 30 4.95 -1.63 0.58
N GLU A 31 4.06 -1.54 -0.41
CA GLU A 31 4.26 -2.04 -1.77
C GLU A 31 5.30 -1.20 -2.54
N CYS A 32 5.14 0.12 -2.53
CA CYS A 32 6.08 1.03 -3.20
C CYS A 32 7.43 1.01 -2.48
N ALA A 33 7.45 0.95 -1.15
CA ALA A 33 8.67 0.79 -0.38
C ALA A 33 9.39 -0.53 -0.72
N HIS A 34 8.66 -1.64 -0.84
CA HIS A 34 9.21 -2.92 -1.29
C HIS A 34 9.82 -2.83 -2.69
N ARG A 35 9.12 -2.21 -3.64
CA ARG A 35 9.56 -2.18 -5.04
C ARG A 35 10.69 -1.21 -5.32
N LEU A 36 10.66 -0.05 -4.68
CA LEU A 36 11.67 0.99 -4.89
C LEU A 36 12.94 0.73 -4.07
N TYR A 37 12.80 0.20 -2.85
CA TYR A 37 13.91 0.06 -1.90
C TYR A 37 14.20 -1.38 -1.49
N GLY A 38 13.40 -2.36 -1.89
CA GLY A 38 13.60 -3.77 -1.55
C GLY A 38 13.16 -4.15 -0.12
N TYR A 39 12.38 -3.31 0.57
CA TYR A 39 11.81 -3.66 1.89
C TYR A 39 10.96 -4.92 1.83
N PRO A 40 10.81 -5.72 2.89
CA PRO A 40 9.93 -6.89 2.85
C PRO A 40 8.49 -6.50 2.47
N ASN A 41 7.96 -7.14 1.43
CA ASN A 41 6.55 -6.97 1.07
C ASN A 41 5.68 -7.54 2.18
N SER A 42 4.59 -6.84 2.49
CA SER A 42 3.60 -7.31 3.46
C SER A 42 2.49 -8.03 2.72
N ASP A 43 1.98 -9.15 3.26
CA ASP A 43 0.79 -9.79 2.72
C ASP A 43 -0.40 -8.83 2.72
N HIS A 44 -0.77 -8.37 1.54
CA HIS A 44 -1.90 -7.48 1.31
C HIS A 44 -3.19 -8.30 1.28
N ILE A 45 -4.01 -8.21 2.35
CA ILE A 45 -5.34 -8.84 2.39
C ILE A 45 -6.35 -7.83 1.87
N LEU A 46 -6.64 -7.86 0.57
CA LEU A 46 -7.63 -7.00 -0.07
C LEU A 46 -9.04 -7.54 0.23
N GLU A 47 -9.83 -6.78 0.99
CA GLU A 47 -11.23 -7.09 1.26
C GLU A 47 -12.09 -5.87 0.90
N SER A 48 -13.12 -6.05 0.09
CA SER A 48 -13.98 -4.94 -0.38
C SER A 48 -13.23 -3.81 -1.12
N GLY A 49 -12.13 -4.12 -1.80
CA GLY A 49 -11.34 -3.14 -2.55
C GLY A 49 -10.37 -2.31 -1.69
N ARG A 50 -10.17 -2.68 -0.41
CA ARG A 50 -9.11 -2.12 0.44
C ARG A 50 -8.40 -3.18 1.25
N CYS A 51 -7.11 -2.98 1.47
CA CYS A 51 -6.28 -3.81 2.30
C CYS A 51 -6.68 -3.64 3.77
N THR A 52 -7.14 -4.68 4.44
CA THR A 52 -7.53 -4.62 5.87
C THR A 52 -6.33 -4.43 6.80
N LYS A 53 -5.16 -4.93 6.38
CA LYS A 53 -3.89 -4.80 7.13
C LYS A 53 -3.25 -3.44 6.98
N CYS A 54 -3.26 -2.89 5.78
CA CYS A 54 -2.41 -1.78 5.36
C CYS A 54 -3.15 -0.60 4.76
N GLY A 55 -4.47 -0.69 4.58
CA GLY A 55 -5.32 0.40 4.05
C GLY A 55 -5.24 0.59 2.53
N TRP A 56 -4.18 0.06 1.89
CA TRP A 56 -3.93 0.12 0.45
C TRP A 56 -5.15 -0.31 -0.37
N ASP A 57 -5.62 0.54 -1.26
CA ASP A 57 -6.80 0.33 -2.10
C ASP A 57 -6.52 -0.45 -3.40
N GLY A 58 -5.30 -0.98 -3.57
CA GLY A 58 -4.90 -1.64 -4.81
C GLY A 58 -4.50 -0.66 -5.92
N ALA A 59 -4.39 0.64 -5.62
CA ALA A 59 -3.86 1.60 -6.58
C ALA A 59 -2.35 1.41 -6.76
N CYS A 60 -1.95 1.26 -8.01
CA CYS A 60 -0.56 1.12 -8.44
C CYS A 60 -0.04 2.48 -8.88
N SER A 61 1.22 2.79 -8.57
CA SER A 61 1.83 4.01 -9.10
C SER A 61 1.96 3.91 -10.60
N GLU A 62 1.78 5.02 -11.29
CA GLU A 62 1.96 5.09 -12.74
C GLU A 62 3.39 4.69 -13.14
N PHE A 63 4.35 4.99 -12.25
CA PHE A 63 5.76 4.61 -12.37
C PHE A 63 5.96 3.08 -12.26
N LEU A 64 5.37 2.43 -11.26
CA LEU A 64 5.51 0.99 -11.06
C LEU A 64 4.64 0.20 -12.04
N ALA A 65 3.45 0.67 -12.39
CA ALA A 65 2.58 0.05 -13.39
C ALA A 65 3.26 -0.15 -14.75
N ARG A 66 4.22 0.73 -15.08
CA ARG A 66 4.96 0.69 -16.34
C ARG A 66 6.22 -0.18 -16.29
N SER A 67 6.73 -0.53 -15.11
CA SER A 67 8.04 -1.17 -14.93
C SER A 67 8.02 -2.46 -14.12
N VAL A 68 7.00 -2.70 -13.30
CA VAL A 68 6.95 -3.81 -12.35
C VAL A 68 5.50 -4.28 -12.25
N ASN A 69 5.24 -5.56 -12.49
CA ASN A 69 3.90 -6.15 -12.47
C ASN A 69 3.23 -5.94 -11.10
N CYS A 70 2.54 -4.81 -10.94
CA CYS A 70 1.77 -4.45 -9.75
C CYS A 70 0.65 -5.45 -9.67
N THR A 71 0.77 -6.41 -8.76
CA THR A 71 -0.10 -7.58 -8.67
C THR A 71 -1.51 -7.12 -8.29
N GLN A 72 -2.25 -6.67 -9.30
CA GLN A 72 -3.69 -6.78 -9.34
C GLN A 72 -3.96 -8.24 -9.64
N GLU A 73 -4.02 -9.07 -8.60
CA GLU A 73 -4.62 -10.39 -8.72
C GLU A 73 -6.14 -10.17 -8.85
N ARG A 74 -6.57 -9.76 -10.05
CA ARG A 74 -7.95 -9.80 -10.50
C ARG A 74 -8.14 -11.16 -11.18
N ASP A 75 -8.81 -12.06 -10.47
CA ASP A 75 -9.49 -13.22 -11.07
C ASP A 75 -10.60 -12.74 -12.01
#